data_AF-A0A396JHA0-F1
#
_entry.id   AF-A0A396JHA0-F1
#
_cell.length_a   1.000
_cell.length_b   1.000
_cell.length_c   1.000
_cell.angle_alpha   90.00
_cell.angle_beta   90.00
_cell.angle_gamma   90.00
#
_symmetry.space_group_name_H-M   'P 1'
#
loop_
_entity.id
_entity.type
_entity.pdbx_description
1 polymer ?
#
loop_
_entity_poly.entity_id
_entity_poly.type
_entity_poly.pdbx_seq_one_letter_code
_entity_poly.pdbx_strand_id
1 'polypeptide(L)'
;MQELALPLPDQVDEAINYIKRLETNIKLAKEKKESLMGNKRSRGDCSSSSGAKGIIKLPKIEIHEMGPTLQIIVTCGVDEHFIFCEIMRILHEENVEVISSNTSLTGHSLLHTVHAQVYIYIHTWF
;
A
#
# COMPACT_ATOMS: atom_id res chain seq x y z
N MET A 1 30.92 -27.35 -19.28
CA MET A 1 29.72 -26.99 -18.49
C MET A 1 28.98 -28.30 -18.28
N GLN A 2 29.06 -28.90 -17.11
CA GLN A 2 28.45 -30.20 -16.83
C GLN A 2 27.03 -29.95 -16.33
N GLU A 3 26.04 -30.41 -17.09
CA GLU A 3 24.64 -30.35 -16.71
C GLU A 3 24.41 -31.31 -15.53
N LEU A 4 24.12 -30.74 -14.35
CA LEU A 4 23.72 -31.51 -13.17
C LEU A 4 22.26 -31.93 -13.35
N ALA A 5 22.04 -32.95 -14.17
CA ALA A 5 20.78 -33.67 -14.18
C ALA A 5 20.68 -34.46 -12.86
N LEU A 6 19.95 -33.90 -11.89
CA LEU A 6 19.61 -34.62 -10.66
C LEU A 6 18.83 -35.90 -11.03
N PRO A 7 19.14 -37.06 -10.40
CA PRO A 7 18.41 -38.30 -10.59
C PRO A 7 16.90 -38.08 -10.63
N LEU A 8 16.18 -38.76 -11.53
CA LEU A 8 14.72 -38.66 -11.65
C LEU A 8 13.93 -38.68 -10.32
N PRO A 9 14.31 -39.48 -9.30
CA PRO A 9 13.65 -39.47 -8.00
C PRO A 9 13.74 -38.12 -7.27
N ASP A 10 14.88 -37.45 -7.36
CA ASP A 10 15.15 -36.20 -6.64
C ASP A 10 14.30 -35.04 -7.18
N GLN A 11 14.02 -35.03 -8.49
CA GLN A 11 13.11 -34.06 -9.12
C GLN A 11 11.65 -34.26 -8.68
N VAL A 12 11.24 -35.51 -8.49
CA VAL A 12 9.90 -35.85 -7.99
C VAL A 12 9.78 -35.42 -6.53
N ASP A 13 10.78 -35.68 -5.70
CA ASP A 13 10.81 -35.26 -4.31
C ASP A 13 10.83 -33.72 -4.16
N GLU A 14 11.55 -33.03 -5.03
CA GLU A 14 11.54 -31.56 -5.08
C GLU A 14 10.16 -31.02 -5.47
N ALA A 15 9.51 -31.60 -6.49
CA ALA A 15 8.16 -31.22 -6.90
C ALA A 15 7.14 -31.47 -5.77
N ILE A 16 7.25 -32.59 -5.04
CA ILE A 16 6.40 -32.90 -3.89
C ILE A 16 6.58 -31.85 -2.78
N ASN A 17 7.83 -31.48 -2.47
CA ASN A 17 8.11 -30.44 -1.47
C ASN A 17 7.61 -29.06 -1.91
N TYR A 18 7.72 -28.75 -3.20
CA TYR A 18 7.20 -27.51 -3.77
C TYR A 18 5.67 -27.43 -3.64
N ILE A 19 4.96 -28.50 -3.97
CA ILE A 19 3.49 -28.59 -3.83
C ILE A 19 3.08 -28.41 -2.36
N LYS A 20 3.72 -29.12 -1.41
CA LYS A 20 3.44 -28.98 0.03
C LYS A 20 3.65 -27.55 0.54
N ARG A 21 4.70 -26.87 0.06
CA ARG A 21 4.97 -25.48 0.40
C ARG A 21 3.89 -24.55 -0.15
N LEU A 22 3.44 -24.77 -1.39
CA LEU A 22 2.34 -24.00 -1.98
C LEU A 22 1.03 -24.19 -1.22
N GLU A 23 0.67 -25.42 -0.86
CA GLU A 23 -0.53 -25.72 -0.06
C GLU A 23 -0.50 -24.98 1.29
N THR A 24 0.67 -24.99 1.95
CA THR A 24 0.89 -24.26 3.21
C THR A 24 0.72 -22.76 3.02
N ASN A 25 1.30 -22.19 1.96
CA ASN A 25 1.19 -20.77 1.64
C ASN A 25 -0.26 -20.34 1.36
N ILE A 26 -1.04 -21.18 0.67
CA ILE A 26 -2.46 -20.91 0.42
C ILE A 26 -3.25 -20.89 1.72
N LYS A 27 -2.98 -21.83 2.64
CA LYS A 27 -3.62 -21.86 3.96
C LYS A 27 -3.31 -20.60 4.78
N LEU A 28 -2.04 -20.21 4.84
CA LEU A 28 -1.61 -18.98 5.54
C LEU A 28 -2.24 -17.72 4.91
N ALA A 29 -2.29 -17.65 3.58
CA ALA A 29 -2.93 -16.53 2.88
C ALA A 29 -4.44 -16.47 3.17
N LYS A 30 -5.10 -17.62 3.29
CA LYS A 30 -6.53 -17.71 3.65
C LYS A 30 -6.77 -17.28 5.11
N GLU A 31 -5.95 -17.75 6.05
CA GLU A 31 -6.02 -17.32 7.46
C GLU A 31 -5.76 -15.81 7.61
N LYS A 32 -4.79 -15.27 6.88
CA LYS A 32 -4.52 -13.82 6.84
C LYS A 32 -5.69 -13.03 6.23
N LYS A 33 -6.34 -13.56 5.18
CA LYS A 33 -7.56 -12.96 4.63
C LYS A 33 -8.70 -12.98 5.65
N GLU A 34 -8.89 -14.09 6.35
CA GLU A 34 -9.94 -14.23 7.35
C GLU A 34 -9.69 -13.37 8.59
N SER A 35 -8.45 -13.21 9.04
CA SER A 35 -8.12 -12.29 10.14
C SER A 35 -8.38 -10.83 9.78
N LEU A 36 -8.05 -10.43 8.55
CA LEU A 36 -8.36 -9.09 8.03
C LEU A 36 -9.87 -8.87 7.84
N MET A 37 -10.64 -9.90 7.47
CA MET A 37 -12.10 -9.81 7.35
C MET A 37 -12.84 -9.97 8.69
N GLY A 38 -12.24 -10.62 9.69
CA GLY A 38 -12.80 -10.87 11.01
C GLY A 38 -13.05 -9.61 11.81
N ASN A 39 -12.28 -8.55 11.57
CA ASN A 39 -12.45 -7.24 12.22
C ASN A 39 -13.63 -6.41 11.68
N LYS A 40 -14.37 -6.91 10.67
CA LYS A 40 -15.56 -6.23 10.13
C LYS A 40 -16.85 -6.61 10.87
N ARG A 41 -16.79 -7.51 11.87
CA ARG A 41 -17.94 -7.95 12.68
C ARG A 41 -17.89 -7.45 14.12
N SER A 42 -17.83 -6.13 14.29
CA SER A 42 -18.35 -5.46 15.48
C SER A 42 -18.78 -4.05 15.13
N ARG A 43 -19.83 -3.94 14.32
CA ARG A 43 -20.80 -2.85 14.45
C ARG A 43 -22.14 -3.51 14.68
N GLY A 44 -22.26 -4.09 15.87
CA GLY A 44 -23.55 -4.48 16.41
C GLY A 44 -24.42 -3.24 16.50
N ASP A 45 -25.66 -3.41 16.09
CA ASP A 45 -26.73 -2.46 16.26
C ASP A 45 -26.81 -1.97 17.71
N CYS A 46 -26.44 -0.72 17.94
CA CYS A 46 -26.94 0.06 19.05
C CYS A 46 -27.83 1.16 18.46
N SER A 47 -29.10 0.82 18.27
CA SER A 47 -30.16 1.82 18.20
C SER A 47 -30.14 2.63 19.49
N SER A 48 -29.80 3.91 19.41
CA SER A 48 -30.39 4.95 20.26
C SER A 48 -30.14 6.32 19.63
N SER A 49 -31.23 6.86 19.10
CA SER A 49 -31.57 8.27 18.96
C SER A 49 -30.54 9.25 18.39
N SER A 50 -30.97 9.86 17.27
CA SER A 50 -30.60 11.19 16.77
C SER A 50 -29.32 11.32 15.93
N GLY A 51 -29.54 11.55 14.63
CA GLY A 51 -28.72 12.47 13.83
C GLY A 51 -27.55 11.88 13.05
N ALA A 52 -27.66 11.95 11.72
CA ALA A 52 -26.60 11.84 10.71
C ALA A 52 -26.03 10.43 10.42
N LYS A 53 -26.43 9.90 9.26
CA LYS A 53 -25.68 8.91 8.47
C LYS A 53 -24.22 9.40 8.34
N GLY A 54 -23.32 8.84 9.14
CA GLY A 54 -21.88 9.03 8.96
C GLY A 54 -21.44 8.34 7.67
N ILE A 55 -21.36 9.11 6.58
CA ILE A 55 -20.62 8.71 5.39
C ILE A 55 -19.20 8.42 5.86
N ILE A 56 -18.74 7.18 5.75
CA ILE A 56 -17.31 6.86 5.89
C ILE A 56 -16.63 7.65 4.77
N LYS A 57 -16.05 8.81 5.10
CA LYS A 57 -15.26 9.58 4.14
C LYS A 57 -14.00 8.80 3.88
N LEU A 58 -13.96 8.13 2.73
CA LEU A 58 -12.76 7.44 2.27
C LEU A 58 -11.65 8.48 2.04
N PRO A 59 -10.38 8.12 2.28
CA PRO A 59 -9.25 8.94 1.90
C PRO A 59 -9.31 9.27 0.41
N LYS A 60 -9.15 10.55 0.08
CA LYS A 60 -9.04 11.03 -1.30
C LYS A 60 -7.60 11.36 -1.59
N ILE A 61 -7.07 10.84 -2.70
CA ILE A 61 -5.72 11.14 -3.17
C ILE A 61 -5.83 11.76 -4.55
N GLU A 62 -5.18 12.90 -4.73
CA GLU A 62 -5.06 13.62 -5.99
C GLU A 62 -3.58 13.77 -6.32
N ILE A 63 -3.23 13.56 -7.59
CA ILE A 63 -1.86 13.61 -8.07
C ILE A 63 -1.83 14.55 -9.27
N HIS A 64 -0.96 15.55 -9.21
CA HIS A 64 -0.72 16.50 -10.29
C HIS A 64 0.72 16.38 -10.75
N GLU A 65 0.90 16.04 -12.01
CA GLU A 65 2.21 16.00 -12.67
C GLU A 65 2.42 17.30 -13.45
N MET A 66 3.58 17.93 -13.24
CA MET A 66 4.01 19.13 -13.96
C MET A 66 5.48 18.96 -14.37
N GLY A 67 5.70 18.17 -15.43
CA GLY A 67 7.04 17.85 -15.92
C GLY A 67 7.82 16.99 -14.91
N PRO A 68 9.03 17.38 -14.48
CA PRO A 68 9.77 16.61 -13.47
C PRO A 68 9.19 16.78 -12.05
N THR A 69 8.20 17.66 -11.86
CA THR A 69 7.62 17.93 -10.54
C THR A 69 6.31 17.17 -10.35
N LEU A 70 6.08 16.72 -9.12
CA LEU A 70 4.93 15.96 -8.68
C LEU A 70 4.31 16.64 -7.46
N GLN A 71 3.00 16.88 -7.49
CA GLN A 71 2.24 17.33 -6.33
C GLN A 71 1.21 16.27 -5.95
N ILE A 72 1.25 15.82 -4.70
CA ILE A 72 0.33 14.83 -4.15
C ILE A 72 -0.49 15.51 -3.06
N ILE A 73 -1.81 15.43 -3.18
CA ILE A 73 -2.75 15.98 -2.21
C ILE A 73 -3.57 14.83 -1.64
N VAL A 74 -3.57 14.69 -0.31
CA VAL A 74 -4.28 13.63 0.40
C VAL A 74 -5.25 14.27 1.37
N THR A 75 -6.52 13.93 1.25
CA THR A 75 -7.54 14.27 2.26
C THR A 75 -7.95 13.01 2.98
N CYS A 76 -7.64 12.87 4.27
CA CYS A 76 -7.99 11.69 5.06
C CYS A 76 -8.54 12.08 6.44
N GLY A 77 -9.07 11.10 7.18
CA GLY A 77 -9.44 11.30 8.58
C GLY A 77 -8.22 11.58 9.47
N VAL A 78 -8.43 12.21 10.63
CA VAL A 78 -7.36 12.47 11.61
C VAL A 78 -6.69 11.17 12.11
N ASP A 79 -7.45 10.07 12.16
CA ASP A 79 -6.98 8.76 12.58
C ASP A 79 -6.28 7.96 11.46
N GLU A 80 -6.24 8.51 10.24
CA GLU A 80 -5.72 7.85 9.04
C GLU A 80 -4.35 8.41 8.63
N HIS A 81 -3.59 8.96 9.58
CA HIS A 81 -2.28 9.55 9.33
C HIS A 81 -1.27 8.57 8.70
N PHE A 82 -1.45 7.27 8.91
CA PHE A 82 -0.61 6.22 8.31
C PHE A 82 -0.56 6.30 6.77
N ILE A 83 -1.60 6.84 6.11
CA ILE A 83 -1.65 6.99 4.65
C ILE A 83 -0.57 7.96 4.18
N PHE A 84 -0.36 9.05 4.92
CA PHE A 84 0.69 10.02 4.61
C PHE A 84 2.08 9.38 4.75
N CYS A 85 2.31 8.61 5.83
CA CYS A 85 3.57 7.89 6.02
C CYS A 85 3.85 6.91 4.87
N GLU A 86 2.81 6.22 4.39
CA GLU A 86 2.93 5.27 3.28
C GLU A 86 3.30 5.97 1.96
N ILE A 87 2.75 7.15 1.70
CA ILE A 87 3.14 7.95 0.53
C ILE A 87 4.60 8.39 0.62
N MET A 88 5.04 8.86 1.79
CA MET A 88 6.45 9.23 1.99
C MET A 88 7.38 8.02 1.81
N ARG A 89 6.96 6.83 2.25
CA ARG A 89 7.70 5.57 2.05
C ARG A 89 7.83 5.23 0.57
N ILE A 90 6.73 5.28 -0.18
CA ILE A 90 6.72 4.99 -1.63
C ILE A 90 7.63 5.98 -2.37
N LEU A 91 7.52 7.28 -2.08
CA LEU A 91 8.37 8.30 -2.72
C LEU A 91 9.85 8.05 -2.47
N HIS A 92 10.21 7.66 -1.25
CA HIS A 92 11.59 7.32 -0.90
C HIS A 92 12.08 6.05 -1.62
N GLU A 93 11.24 5.01 -1.69
CA GLU A 93 11.56 3.75 -2.40
C GLU A 93 11.77 3.94 -3.90
N GLU A 94 11.01 4.85 -4.51
CA GLU A 94 11.11 5.19 -5.93
C GLU A 94 12.17 6.28 -6.23
N ASN A 95 13.03 6.60 -5.25
CA ASN A 95 14.08 7.63 -5.35
C ASN A 95 13.56 9.02 -5.78
N VAL A 96 12.32 9.36 -5.42
CA VAL A 96 11.73 10.67 -5.66
C VAL A 96 12.13 11.61 -4.53
N GLU A 97 12.67 12.77 -4.88
CA GLU A 97 13.03 13.78 -3.88
C GLU A 97 11.80 14.54 -3.41
N VAL A 98 11.57 14.61 -2.09
CA VAL A 98 10.52 15.44 -1.51
C VAL A 98 11.07 16.83 -1.22
N ILE A 99 10.59 17.83 -1.96
CA ILE A 99 10.97 19.23 -1.81
C ILE A 99 10.30 19.84 -0.58
N SER A 100 9.01 19.59 -0.41
CA SER A 100 8.27 20.08 0.75
C SER A 100 7.04 19.23 1.04
N SER A 101 6.62 19.25 2.30
CA SER A 101 5.36 18.66 2.73
C SER A 101 4.68 19.57 3.74
N ASN A 102 3.37 19.71 3.60
CA ASN A 102 2.52 20.47 4.50
C ASN A 102 1.34 19.62 4.93
N THR A 103 0.95 19.76 6.20
CA THR A 103 -0.26 19.14 6.76
C THR A 103 -1.11 20.21 7.40
N SER A 104 -2.39 20.24 7.06
CA SER A 104 -3.37 21.15 7.65
C SER A 104 -4.64 20.42 8.05
N LEU A 105 -5.32 20.91 9.09
CA LEU A 105 -6.63 20.40 9.49
C LEU A 105 -7.70 21.23 8.79
N THR A 106 -8.52 20.57 7.97
CA THR A 106 -9.67 21.18 7.29
C THR A 106 -10.96 20.55 7.81
N GLY A 107 -11.65 21.27 8.70
CA GLY A 107 -12.87 20.79 9.35
C GLY A 107 -12.61 19.57 10.24
N HIS A 108 -13.00 18.39 9.75
CA HIS A 108 -12.80 17.10 10.44
C HIS A 108 -11.83 16.15 9.70
N SER A 109 -11.10 16.66 8.70
CA SER A 109 -10.16 15.89 7.88
C SER A 109 -8.79 16.55 7.84
N LEU A 110 -7.74 15.74 7.78
CA LEU A 110 -6.38 16.18 7.49
C LEU A 110 -6.20 16.31 5.99
N LEU A 111 -5.56 17.41 5.58
CA LEU A 111 -5.10 17.66 4.23
C LEU A 111 -3.58 17.65 4.24
N HIS A 112 -2.99 16.66 3.59
CA HIS A 112 -1.56 16.58 3.34
C HIS A 112 -1.26 17.00 1.91
N THR A 113 -0.28 17.88 1.73
CA THR A 113 0.20 18.31 0.42
C THR A 113 1.70 18.06 0.36
N VAL A 114 2.12 17.22 -0.58
CA VAL A 114 3.53 16.88 -0.82
C VAL A 114 3.94 17.41 -2.18
N HIS A 115 5.05 18.13 -2.22
CA HIS A 115 5.72 18.52 -3.45
C HIS A 115 7.00 17.72 -3.58
N ALA A 116 7.17 17.06 -4.70
CA ALA A 116 8.28 16.19 -4.98
C ALA A 116 8.80 16.42 -6.40
N GLN A 117 10.02 15.96 -6.67
CA GLN A 117 10.67 16.07 -7.96
C GLN A 117 11.39 14.78 -8.32
N VAL A 118 11.27 14.40 -9.58
CA VAL A 118 11.94 13.25 -10.18
C VAL A 118 13.16 13.76 -10.94
N TYR A 119 14.33 13.22 -10.60
CA TYR A 119 15.55 13.46 -11.36
C TYR A 119 15.58 12.55 -12.59
N ILE A 120 15.34 13.14 -13.76
CA ILE A 120 15.53 12.43 -15.04
C ILE A 120 17.01 12.52 -15.39
N TYR A 121 17.76 11.43 -15.21
CA TYR A 121 19.13 11.33 -15.70
C TYR A 121 19.09 11.12 -17.21
N ILE A 122 19.21 12.21 -17.97
CA ILE A 122 19.41 12.12 -19.41
C ILE A 122 20.85 11.66 -19.64
N HIS A 123 21.05 10.37 -19.90
CA HIS A 123 22.33 9.86 -20.40
C HIS A 123 22.48 10.32 -21.86
N THR A 124 23.02 11.51 -22.07
CA THR A 124 23.48 11.94 -23.39
C THR A 124 24.77 11.21 -23.71
N TRP A 125 24.69 10.14 -24.50
CA TRP A 125 25.82 9.61 -25.25
C TRP A 125 26.00 10.50 -26.49
N PHE A 126 27.13 11.20 -26.57
CA PHE A 126 27.64 11.80 -27.80
C PHE A 126 28.95 11.10 -28.17
#